data_AF-A0A366HR69-F1
#
_entry.id   AF-A0A366HR69-F1
#
_cell.length_a   1.000
_cell.length_b   1.000
_cell.length_c   1.000
_cell.angle_alpha   90.00
_cell.angle_beta   90.00
_cell.angle_gamma   90.00
#
_symmetry.space_group_name_H-M   'P 1'
#
loop_
_entity.id
_entity.type
_entity.pdbx_description
1 polymer ?
#
loop_
_entity_poly.entity_id
_entity_poly.type
_entity_poly.pdbx_seq_one_letter_code
_entity_poly.pdbx_strand_id
1 'polypeptide(L)' 'MTEMQTETCVLGICRAVGGERFTLRQVVRRVADDHPEIIQELPAVWARLMESHRVQAMHESLGGLYRVVR' A
#
# COMPACT_ATOMS: atom_id res chain seq x y z
N MET A 1 0.02 15.89 -8.00
CA MET A 1 0.34 15.54 -6.60
C MET A 1 1.85 15.37 -6.50
N THR A 2 2.51 15.72 -5.40
CA THR A 2 3.95 15.45 -5.25
C THR A 2 4.19 13.99 -4.83
N GLU A 3 5.38 13.42 -5.09
CA GLU A 3 5.69 12.03 -4.71
C GLU A 3 5.45 11.73 -3.21
N MET A 4 5.78 12.69 -2.33
CA MET A 4 5.55 12.56 -0.88
C MET A 4 4.06 12.50 -0.51
N GLN A 5 3.21 13.20 -1.28
CA GLN A 5 1.75 13.15 -1.11
C GLN A 5 1.18 11.83 -1.62
N THR A 6 1.68 11.29 -2.75
CA THR A 6 1.29 9.97 -3.24
C THR A 6 1.61 8.87 -2.24
N GLU A 7 2.81 8.89 -1.65
CA GLU A 7 3.19 7.92 -0.62
C GLU A 7 2.29 8.00 0.61
N THR A 8 2.01 9.21 1.09
CA THR A 8 1.12 9.43 2.23
C THR A 8 -0.30 8.94 1.93
N CYS A 9 -0.79 9.17 0.71
CA CYS A 9 -2.09 8.69 0.26
C CYS A 9 -2.16 7.16 0.24
N VAL A 10 -1.21 6.50 -0.43
CA VAL A 10 -1.16 5.02 -0.52
C VAL A 10 -1.06 4.39 0.87
N LEU A 11 -0.28 4.97 1.79
CA LEU A 11 -0.23 4.47 3.15
C LEU A 11 -1.54 4.67 3.91
N GLY A 12 -2.22 5.80 3.71
CA GLY A 12 -3.56 6.05 4.23
C GLY A 12 -4.56 4.98 3.77
N ILE A 13 -4.49 4.61 2.49
CA ILE A 13 -5.29 3.52 1.91
C ILE A 13 -4.94 2.18 2.57
N CYS A 14 -3.66 1.85 2.73
CA CYS A 14 -3.24 0.62 3.42
C CYS A 14 -3.81 0.53 4.84
N ARG A 15 -3.83 1.64 5.58
CA ARG A 15 -4.45 1.74 6.91
C ARG A 15 -5.97 1.53 6.86
N ALA A 16 -6.65 2.14 5.90
CA ALA A 16 -8.11 2.05 5.74
C ALA A 16 -8.60 0.68 5.27
N VAL A 17 -7.81 -0.03 4.45
CA VAL A 17 -8.17 -1.35 3.91
C VAL A 17 -8.11 -2.45 4.98
N GLY A 18 -7.23 -2.32 5.97
CA GLY A 18 -7.08 -3.34 7.00
C GLY A 18 -5.96 -3.08 7.99
N GLY A 19 -5.01 -2.18 7.67
CA GLY A 19 -3.96 -1.71 8.57
C GLY A 19 -3.00 -2.79 9.03
N GLU A 20 -3.45 -3.68 9.90
CA GLU A 20 -2.71 -4.80 10.48
C GLU A 20 -2.69 -6.04 9.57
N ARG A 21 -3.67 -6.19 8.66
CA ARG A 21 -3.74 -7.33 7.74
C ARG A 21 -4.50 -6.99 6.46
N PHE A 22 -3.80 -6.94 5.32
CA PHE A 22 -4.39 -6.68 4.02
C PHE A 22 -3.58 -7.30 2.88
N THR A 23 -4.16 -7.41 1.70
CA THR A 23 -3.51 -7.89 0.47
C THR A 23 -3.21 -6.72 -0.46
N LEU A 24 -2.17 -6.86 -1.29
CA LEU A 24 -1.86 -5.88 -2.34
C LEU A 24 -3.07 -5.65 -3.27
N ARG A 25 -3.84 -6.70 -3.57
CA ARG A 25 -5.05 -6.61 -4.41
C ARG A 25 -6.09 -5.66 -3.84
N GLN A 26 -6.29 -5.67 -2.52
CA GLN A 26 -7.23 -4.76 -1.88
C GLN A 26 -6.75 -3.30 -1.97
N VAL A 27 -5.43 -3.06 -1.84
CA VAL A 27 -4.85 -1.73 -2.01
C VAL A 27 -4.99 -1.25 -3.45
N VAL A 28 -4.61 -2.06 -4.43
CA VAL A 28 -4.74 -1.74 -5.87
C VAL A 28 -6.18 -1.41 -6.22
N ARG A 29 -7.14 -2.22 -5.77
CA ARG A 29 -8.57 -1.97 -6.00
C ARG A 29 -8.99 -0.63 -5.41
N ARG A 30 -8.60 -0.36 -4.16
CA ARG A 30 -8.98 0.88 -3.48
C ARG A 30 -8.35 2.12 -4.12
N VAL A 31 -7.10 2.03 -4.57
CA VAL A 31 -6.46 3.09 -5.34
C VAL A 31 -7.20 3.31 -6.66
N ALA A 32 -7.55 2.26 -7.40
CA ALA A 32 -8.27 2.40 -8.66
C ALA A 32 -9.67 3.00 -8.47
N ASP A 33 -10.35 2.70 -7.37
CA ASP A 33 -11.69 3.22 -7.04
C ASP A 33 -11.64 4.68 -6.56
N ASP A 34 -10.74 5.00 -5.61
CA ASP A 34 -10.74 6.30 -4.91
C ASP A 34 -9.78 7.33 -5.54
N HIS A 35 -8.65 6.87 -6.11
CA HIS A 35 -7.56 7.70 -6.63
C HIS A 35 -6.96 7.12 -7.93
N PRO A 36 -7.75 6.98 -9.02
CA PRO A 36 -7.27 6.39 -10.26
C PRO A 36 -6.07 7.14 -10.86
N GLU A 37 -5.91 8.43 -10.54
CA GLU A 37 -4.80 9.26 -11.00
C GLU A 37 -3.42 8.77 -10.51
N ILE A 38 -3.34 8.03 -9.40
CA ILE A 38 -2.06 7.54 -8.86
C ILE A 38 -1.81 6.06 -9.11
N ILE A 39 -2.71 5.37 -9.81
CA ILE A 39 -2.57 3.92 -10.06
C ILE A 39 -1.27 3.58 -10.81
N GLN A 40 -0.80 4.47 -11.67
CA GLN A 40 0.45 4.31 -12.42
C GLN A 40 1.69 4.47 -11.54
N GLU A 41 1.61 5.30 -10.50
CA GLU A 41 2.69 5.54 -9.53
C GLU A 41 2.75 4.46 -8.44
N LEU A 42 1.65 3.71 -8.25
CA LEU A 42 1.50 2.73 -7.18
C LEU A 42 2.66 1.71 -7.10
N PRO A 43 3.19 1.13 -8.19
CA PRO A 43 4.31 0.19 -8.10
C PRO A 43 5.58 0.82 -7.49
N ALA A 44 5.91 2.05 -7.89
CA ALA A 44 7.10 2.76 -7.41
C ALA A 44 6.94 3.21 -5.95
N VAL A 45 5.73 3.62 -5.56
CA VAL A 45 5.41 3.99 -4.17
C VAL A 45 5.39 2.76 -3.28
N TRP A 46 4.85 1.64 -3.77
CA TRP A 46 4.82 0.39 -3.04
C TRP A 46 6.21 -0.14 -2.72
N ALA A 47 7.13 -0.12 -3.69
CA ALA A 47 8.52 -0.48 -3.48
C ALA A 47 9.15 0.35 -2.36
N ARG A 48 8.97 1.68 -2.38
CA ARG A 48 9.46 2.58 -1.35
C ARG A 48 8.88 2.31 0.04
N LEU A 49 7.58 2.08 0.14
CA LEU A 49 6.93 1.75 1.42
C LEU A 49 7.48 0.46 2.04
N MET A 50 7.84 -0.52 1.21
CA MET A 50 8.46 -1.77 1.63
C MET A 50 9.94 -1.55 2.04
N GLU A 51 10.71 -0.83 1.23
CA GLU A 51 12.11 -0.48 1.50
C GLU A 51 12.28 0.35 2.76
N SER A 52 11.38 1.30 2.99
CA SER A 52 11.35 2.14 4.20
C SER A 52 10.71 1.44 5.41
N HIS A 53 10.41 0.14 5.30
CA HIS A 53 9.76 -0.66 6.33
C HIS A 53 8.43 -0.10 6.87
N ARG A 54 7.73 0.76 6.11
CA ARG A 54 6.40 1.27 6.49
C ARG A 54 5.29 0.28 6.18
N VAL A 55 5.52 -0.61 5.22
CA VAL A 55 4.70 -1.78 4.94
C VAL A 55 5.61 -3.01 5.00
N GLN A 56 5.11 -4.10 5.57
CA GLN A 56 5.84 -5.37 5.67
C GLN A 56 4.97 -6.53 5.20
N ALA A 57 5.57 -7.45 4.47
CA ALA A 57 4.96 -8.73 4.17
C ALA A 57 4.87 -9.59 5.44
N MET A 58 3.73 -10.23 5.64
CA MET A 58 3.53 -11.20 6.71
C MET A 58 4.04 -12.57 6.26
N HIS A 59 4.78 -13.26 7.13
CA HIS A 59 5.29 -14.59 6.85
C HIS A 59 4.17 -15.62 7.09
N GLU A 60 3.32 -15.84 6.09
CA GLU A 60 2.28 -16.87 6.11
C GLU A 60 2.43 -17.82 4.92
N SER A 61 1.99 -19.06 5.11
CA SER A 61 2.16 -20.19 4.18
C SER A 61 1.61 -19.94 2.77
N LEU A 62 0.73 -18.95 2.59
CA LEU A 62 0.09 -18.63 1.31
C LEU A 62 0.63 -17.34 0.66
N GLY A 63 1.53 -16.61 1.33
CA GLY A 63 2.05 -15.33 0.85
C GLY A 63 0.96 -14.27 0.63
N GLY A 64 1.36 -13.07 0.18
CA GLY A 64 0.44 -12.04 -0.31
C GLY A 64 -0.33 -11.24 0.76
N LEU A 65 0.03 -11.39 2.04
CA LEU A 65 -0.48 -10.55 3.12
C LEU A 65 0.57 -9.55 3.61
N TYR A 66 0.09 -8.37 3.96
CA TYR A 66 0.88 -7.22 4.34
C TYR A 66 0.26 -6.53 5.55
N ARG A 67 1.10 -5.79 6.27
CA ARG A 67 0.72 -4.93 7.39
C ARG A 67 1.41 -3.58 7.26
N VAL A 68 0.79 -2.53 7.78
CA VAL A 68 1.42 -1.24 8.02
C VAL A 68 2.21 -1.33 9.32
N VAL A 69 3.47 -0.90 9.27
CA VAL A 69 4.34 -0.79 10.44
C VAL A 69 4.20 0.64 10.99
N ARG A 70 4.14 0.77 12.31
CA ARG A 70 4.02 2.06 13.00
C ARG A 70 5.27 2.91 12.83
#